data_AF-A0A936GCY3-F1
#
_entry.id   AF-A0A936GCY3-F1
#
_cell.length_a   1.000
_cell.length_b   1.000
_cell.length_c   1.000
_cell.angle_alpha   90.00
_cell.angle_beta   90.00
_cell.angle_gamma   90.00
#
_symmetry.space_group_name_H-M   'P 1'
#
loop_
_entity.id
_entity.type
_entity.pdbx_description
1 polymer ?
#
loop_
_entity_poly.entity_id
_entity_poly.type
_entity_poly.pdbx_seq_one_letter_code
_entity_poly.pdbx_strand_id
1 'polypeptide(L)'
;MKTIKFLAFPLLLSLCLIFIVPFQSCKDDDDCDDCTTVKKPNIYIYPSEQIDLTVKLNFPMGGKVVASIPDYGKGWNITVDTSGMINNTYSFLFYESKQPDIWQRSYGWNVQTDKLESFFRQNMTDYGFKGREIEDFIEYWIPRLNDYTSYSIYPQTQSLIEEVIQLDFSKQPENILRLFYVVEGSNQLKDNLTIPTIDSFKREGYFATEWGVINDL
;
A
#
# COMPACT_ATOMS: atom_id res chain seq x y z
N MET A 1 -52.07 62.87 48.32
CA MET A 1 -52.70 62.23 49.51
C MET A 1 -53.19 60.85 49.09
N LYS A 2 -52.79 59.79 49.81
CA LYS A 2 -53.16 58.35 49.68
C LYS A 2 -52.56 57.60 48.46
N THR A 3 -51.53 56.74 48.58
CA THR A 3 -51.36 55.39 49.19
C THR A 3 -51.94 54.19 48.40
N ILE A 4 -51.02 53.27 48.07
CA ILE A 4 -51.09 51.78 48.13
C ILE A 4 -51.31 50.95 46.83
N LYS A 5 -50.22 50.24 46.49
CA LYS A 5 -49.96 48.87 45.95
C LYS A 5 -51.11 48.00 45.42
N PHE A 6 -50.86 47.28 44.32
CA PHE A 6 -50.74 45.80 44.17
C PHE A 6 -50.54 45.48 42.66
N LEU A 7 -49.37 44.96 42.22
CA LEU A 7 -49.03 43.54 42.03
C LEU A 7 -49.94 42.77 41.05
N ALA A 8 -49.48 42.61 39.80
CA ALA A 8 -49.49 41.38 39.00
C ALA A 8 -48.95 41.70 37.59
N PHE A 9 -47.75 41.22 37.26
CA PHE A 9 -47.18 41.30 35.92
C PHE A 9 -47.28 39.89 35.30
N PRO A 10 -47.89 39.70 34.12
CA PRO A 10 -48.06 38.39 33.54
C PRO A 10 -46.73 37.90 32.93
N LEU A 11 -46.44 36.65 33.25
CA LEU A 11 -45.38 35.79 32.75
C LEU A 11 -45.41 35.75 31.21
N LEU A 12 -44.45 36.40 30.52
CA LEU A 12 -44.19 36.15 29.11
C LEU A 12 -42.93 35.29 28.97
N LEU A 13 -43.17 34.01 28.72
CA LEU A 13 -42.19 32.97 28.46
C LEU A 13 -41.54 33.26 27.08
N SER A 14 -40.42 33.98 27.06
CA SER A 14 -39.63 34.17 25.83
C SER A 14 -38.67 33.01 25.65
N LEU A 15 -39.06 32.11 24.75
CA LEU A 15 -38.32 30.93 24.30
C LEU A 15 -36.98 31.35 23.67
N CYS A 16 -35.85 31.10 24.36
CA CYS A 16 -34.53 31.14 23.74
C CYS A 16 -34.41 29.99 22.73
N LEU A 17 -34.63 30.28 21.45
CA LEU A 17 -34.23 29.42 20.34
C LEU A 17 -32.69 29.42 20.27
N ILE A 18 -32.08 28.53 21.06
CA ILE A 18 -30.71 28.09 20.82
C ILE A 18 -30.79 27.27 19.53
N PHE A 19 -30.42 27.87 18.41
CA PHE A 19 -30.07 27.11 17.21
C PHE A 19 -28.83 26.28 17.55
N ILE A 20 -29.07 25.08 18.08
CA ILE A 20 -28.10 24.00 18.06
C ILE A 20 -27.96 23.67 16.58
N VAL A 21 -27.02 24.34 15.91
CA VAL A 21 -26.51 23.85 14.65
C VAL A 21 -25.93 22.48 15.00
N PRO A 22 -26.46 21.37 14.50
CA PRO A 22 -25.73 20.13 14.62
C PRO A 22 -24.41 20.39 13.91
N PHE A 23 -23.30 20.32 14.65
CA PHE A 23 -22.01 20.06 14.04
C PHE A 23 -22.22 18.76 13.29
N GLN A 24 -22.55 18.88 12.01
CA GLN A 24 -22.53 17.78 11.08
C GLN A 24 -21.04 17.49 10.94
N SER A 25 -20.56 16.64 11.85
CA SER A 25 -19.28 15.96 11.72
C SER A 25 -19.33 15.32 10.35
N CYS A 26 -18.64 15.91 9.37
CA CYS A 26 -18.29 15.21 8.16
C CYS A 26 -17.55 13.96 8.64
N LYS A 27 -18.20 12.81 8.53
CA LYS A 27 -17.50 11.56 8.70
C LYS A 27 -16.58 11.43 7.49
N ASP A 28 -15.29 11.30 7.74
CA ASP A 28 -14.33 10.83 6.75
C ASP A 28 -14.59 9.33 6.51
N ASP A 29 -15.75 9.00 5.94
CA ASP A 29 -16.09 7.62 5.57
C ASP A 29 -15.65 7.38 4.12
N ASP A 30 -14.35 7.52 3.86
CA ASP A 30 -13.66 6.88 2.72
C ASP A 30 -13.37 5.41 3.09
N ASP A 31 -14.40 4.66 3.48
CA ASP A 31 -14.30 3.23 3.73
C ASP A 31 -14.79 2.53 2.46
N CYS A 32 -13.89 1.84 1.76
CA CYS A 32 -14.30 0.89 0.74
C CYS A 32 -15.09 -0.23 1.42
N ASP A 33 -16.30 -0.53 0.92
CA ASP A 33 -17.13 -1.62 1.46
C ASP A 33 -16.42 -2.99 1.38
N ASP A 34 -15.41 -3.13 0.49
CA ASP A 34 -14.53 -4.30 0.35
C ASP A 34 -13.06 -3.86 0.15
N CYS A 35 -12.34 -3.63 1.26
CA CYS A 35 -10.92 -3.29 1.23
C CYS A 35 -10.05 -4.51 1.56
N THR A 36 -9.01 -4.75 0.77
CA THR A 36 -7.88 -5.61 1.16
C THR A 36 -6.70 -4.76 1.65
N THR A 37 -5.72 -5.41 2.30
CA THR A 37 -4.49 -4.76 2.76
C THR A 37 -3.32 -5.20 1.90
N VAL A 38 -2.65 -4.24 1.28
CA VAL A 38 -1.34 -4.45 0.66
C VAL A 38 -0.28 -4.31 1.75
N LYS A 39 0.37 -5.43 2.07
CA LYS A 39 1.35 -5.58 3.15
C LYS A 39 2.77 -5.56 2.59
N LYS A 40 3.66 -4.84 3.29
CA LYS A 40 5.06 -4.57 2.91
C LYS A 40 5.32 -4.29 1.42
N PRO A 41 4.65 -3.31 0.80
CA PRO A 41 5.32 -2.58 -0.25
C PRO A 41 6.66 -2.01 0.22
N ASN A 42 7.74 -2.46 -0.40
CA ASN A 42 9.09 -1.95 -0.20
C ASN A 42 9.58 -1.31 -1.50
N ILE A 43 9.84 0.00 -1.48
CA ILE A 43 10.32 0.76 -2.65
C ILE A 43 11.83 0.98 -2.51
N TYR A 44 12.60 0.43 -3.46
CA TYR A 44 14.05 0.63 -3.59
C TYR A 44 14.32 1.62 -4.72
N ILE A 45 15.25 2.56 -4.50
CA ILE A 45 15.49 3.69 -5.40
C ILE A 45 16.99 3.72 -5.71
N TYR A 46 17.35 3.71 -7.00
CA TYR A 46 18.74 3.61 -7.46
C TYR A 46 19.07 4.73 -8.46
N PRO A 47 19.45 5.92 -7.97
CA PRO A 47 19.78 7.03 -8.84
C PRO A 47 21.23 6.93 -9.38
N SER A 48 21.50 7.54 -10.52
CA SER A 48 22.87 7.57 -11.10
C SER A 48 23.81 8.55 -10.38
N GLU A 49 23.25 9.53 -9.67
CA GLU A 49 23.93 10.46 -8.78
C GLU A 49 23.07 10.72 -7.54
N GLN A 50 23.63 11.27 -6.47
CA GLN A 50 22.83 11.59 -5.29
C GLN A 50 21.70 12.56 -5.64
N ILE A 51 20.48 12.23 -5.20
CA ILE A 51 19.27 12.94 -5.62
C ILE A 51 18.37 13.25 -4.42
N ASP A 52 17.85 14.47 -4.38
CA ASP A 52 16.73 14.83 -3.51
C ASP A 52 15.41 14.59 -4.25
N LEU A 53 14.49 13.90 -3.58
CA LEU A 53 13.21 13.45 -4.11
C LEU A 53 12.06 13.73 -3.14
N THR A 54 10.91 14.07 -3.70
CA THR A 54 9.62 13.84 -3.06
C THR A 54 8.97 12.61 -3.69
N VAL A 55 8.57 11.64 -2.87
CA VAL A 55 7.88 10.42 -3.30
C VAL A 55 6.47 10.41 -2.70
N LYS A 56 5.46 10.22 -3.54
CA LYS A 56 4.05 10.22 -3.15
C LYS A 56 3.32 8.98 -3.65
N LEU A 57 2.34 8.58 -2.86
CA LEU A 57 1.36 7.56 -3.20
C LEU A 57 0.02 8.24 -3.45
N ASN A 58 -0.62 7.87 -4.54
CA ASN A 58 -1.99 8.28 -4.88
C ASN A 58 -2.87 7.04 -5.04
N PHE A 59 -4.12 7.13 -4.62
CA PHE A 59 -5.07 6.01 -4.61
C PHE A 59 -6.27 6.35 -5.50
N PRO A 60 -6.18 6.17 -6.83
CA PRO A 60 -7.22 6.61 -7.78
C PRO A 60 -8.60 5.99 -7.51
N MET A 61 -8.63 4.80 -6.93
CA MET A 61 -9.85 4.05 -6.61
C MET A 61 -10.23 4.10 -5.13
N GLY A 62 -9.60 5.00 -4.36
CA GLY A 62 -9.73 5.06 -2.91
C GLY A 62 -8.73 4.14 -2.22
N GLY A 63 -8.47 4.44 -0.94
CA GLY A 63 -7.45 3.77 -0.15
C GLY A 63 -6.60 4.75 0.63
N LYS A 64 -5.76 4.22 1.51
CA LYS A 64 -4.88 5.03 2.36
C LYS A 64 -3.69 4.23 2.88
N VAL A 65 -2.58 4.94 3.10
CA VAL A 65 -1.45 4.41 3.87
C VAL A 65 -1.91 4.16 5.31
N VAL A 66 -1.61 2.96 5.83
CA VAL A 66 -1.92 2.57 7.21
C VAL A 66 -0.68 2.37 8.07
N ALA A 67 0.46 2.10 7.46
CA ALA A 67 1.76 2.06 8.12
C ALA A 67 2.84 2.52 7.13
N SER A 68 3.90 3.14 7.62
CA SER A 68 5.03 3.56 6.79
C SER A 68 6.29 3.80 7.61
N ILE A 69 7.44 3.51 7.02
CA ILE A 69 8.75 3.86 7.57
C ILE A 69 9.62 4.38 6.41
N PRO A 70 10.11 5.64 6.47
CA PRO A 70 9.76 6.70 7.44
C PRO A 70 8.27 7.02 7.47
N ASP A 71 7.83 7.81 8.45
CA ASP A 71 6.43 8.26 8.50
C ASP A 71 6.06 9.03 7.21
N TYR A 72 4.95 8.64 6.58
CA TYR A 72 4.57 9.09 5.23
C TYR A 72 4.07 10.54 5.23
N GLY A 73 3.25 10.93 6.21
CA GLY A 73 2.63 12.26 6.26
C GLY A 73 1.87 12.62 4.97
N LYS A 74 2.50 13.44 4.10
CA LYS A 74 1.96 13.88 2.80
C LYS A 74 2.80 13.42 1.60
N GLY A 75 3.69 12.46 1.82
CA GLY A 75 4.77 12.09 0.92
C GLY A 75 6.12 12.14 1.64
N TRP A 76 7.03 11.26 1.22
CA TRP A 76 8.39 11.24 1.74
C TRP A 76 9.23 12.29 1.03
N ASN A 77 9.95 13.11 1.80
CA ASN A 77 11.01 13.97 1.29
C ASN A 77 12.34 13.38 1.72
N ILE A 78 13.15 12.98 0.74
CA ILE A 78 14.33 12.14 0.98
C ILE A 78 15.50 12.55 0.10
N THR A 79 16.70 12.23 0.57
CA THR A 79 17.93 12.19 -0.21
C THR A 79 18.31 10.72 -0.42
N VAL A 80 18.59 10.33 -1.66
CA VAL A 80 19.01 8.97 -2.01
C VAL A 80 20.39 9.02 -2.65
N ASP A 81 21.32 8.20 -2.14
CA ASP A 81 22.65 8.06 -2.73
C ASP A 81 22.69 6.97 -3.81
N THR A 82 23.83 6.83 -4.50
CA THR A 82 23.99 5.87 -5.60
C THR A 82 24.02 4.40 -5.15
N SER A 83 24.14 4.14 -3.83
CA SER A 83 23.99 2.80 -3.27
C SER A 83 22.53 2.43 -3.01
N GLY A 84 21.62 3.40 -3.15
CA GLY A 84 20.20 3.29 -2.83
C GLY A 84 19.88 3.52 -1.35
N MET A 85 20.83 4.03 -0.57
CA MET A 85 20.57 4.39 0.83
C MET A 85 19.82 5.72 0.88
N ILE A 86 18.74 5.72 1.65
CA ILE A 86 17.80 6.82 1.84
C ILE A 86 18.12 7.50 3.16
N ASN A 87 18.42 8.81 3.11
CA ASN A 87 18.81 9.63 4.26
C ASN A 87 19.91 8.97 5.12
N ASN A 88 20.84 8.24 4.49
CA ASN A 88 21.89 7.43 5.15
C ASN A 88 21.38 6.43 6.20
N THR A 89 20.09 6.08 6.17
CA THR A 89 19.43 5.33 7.26
C THR A 89 18.68 4.12 6.73
N TYR A 90 17.87 4.29 5.68
CA TYR A 90 16.97 3.24 5.20
C TYR A 90 17.43 2.69 3.86
N SER A 91 17.24 1.40 3.62
CA SER A 91 17.52 0.76 2.33
C SER A 91 16.32 0.75 1.37
N PHE A 92 15.13 1.07 1.86
CA PHE A 92 13.88 1.17 1.11
C PHE A 92 12.88 2.06 1.85
N LEU A 93 11.87 2.56 1.14
CA LEU A 93 10.66 3.11 1.75
C LEU A 93 9.68 1.96 1.98
N PHE A 94 9.26 1.77 3.22
CA PHE A 94 8.23 0.79 3.57
C PHE A 94 6.88 1.49 3.70
N TYR A 95 5.84 0.87 3.18
CA TYR A 95 4.47 1.19 3.56
C TYR A 95 3.57 -0.04 3.59
N GLU A 96 2.39 0.13 4.19
CA GLU A 96 1.23 -0.72 4.04
C GLU A 96 0.03 0.17 3.73
N SER A 97 -0.95 -0.36 3.02
CA SER A 97 -2.12 0.43 2.65
C SER A 97 -3.38 -0.41 2.55
N LYS A 98 -4.51 0.22 2.87
CA LYS A 98 -5.84 -0.30 2.53
C LYS A 98 -6.19 0.14 1.12
N GLN A 99 -6.71 -0.79 0.33
CA GLN A 99 -7.05 -0.58 -1.08
C GLN A 99 -8.27 -1.44 -1.44
N PRO A 100 -9.05 -1.08 -2.49
CA PRO A 100 -10.09 -1.96 -3.02
C PRO A 100 -9.53 -3.34 -3.42
N ASP A 101 -10.25 -4.42 -3.11
CA ASP A 101 -9.87 -5.77 -3.60
C ASP A 101 -10.38 -6.01 -5.02
N ILE A 102 -9.59 -5.58 -6.01
CA ILE A 102 -9.90 -5.79 -7.44
C ILE A 102 -8.78 -6.52 -8.18
N TRP A 103 -7.94 -7.24 -7.44
CA TRP A 103 -6.72 -7.83 -7.97
C TRP A 103 -6.96 -9.09 -8.81
N GLN A 104 -6.12 -9.30 -9.83
CA GLN A 104 -6.29 -10.41 -10.76
C GLN A 104 -5.95 -11.75 -10.09
N ARG A 105 -6.79 -12.76 -10.36
CA ARG A 105 -6.63 -14.16 -9.92
C ARG A 105 -6.74 -15.15 -11.10
N SER A 106 -6.57 -14.65 -12.32
CA SER A 106 -6.81 -15.40 -13.57
C SER A 106 -5.58 -16.19 -14.05
N TYR A 107 -4.38 -15.74 -13.68
CA TYR A 107 -3.11 -16.39 -14.03
C TYR A 107 -2.12 -16.33 -12.86
N GLY A 108 -1.29 -17.35 -12.73
CA GLY A 108 -0.40 -17.50 -11.60
C GLY A 108 0.26 -18.87 -11.54
N TRP A 109 0.68 -19.24 -10.33
CA TRP A 109 1.34 -20.52 -10.06
C TRP A 109 0.74 -21.16 -8.81
N ASN A 110 0.67 -22.49 -8.80
CA ASN A 110 0.44 -23.25 -7.56
C ASN A 110 1.78 -23.80 -7.09
N VAL A 111 2.17 -23.46 -5.87
CA VAL A 111 3.49 -23.76 -5.32
C VAL A 111 3.32 -24.48 -3.99
N GLN A 112 4.01 -25.62 -3.83
CA GLN A 112 4.04 -26.32 -2.54
C GLN A 112 4.83 -25.51 -1.52
N THR A 113 4.44 -25.57 -0.26
CA THR A 113 5.05 -24.77 0.82
C THR A 113 6.56 -24.99 0.94
N ASP A 114 7.02 -26.24 0.74
CA ASP A 114 8.44 -26.60 0.76
C ASP A 114 9.24 -26.11 -0.47
N LYS A 115 8.56 -25.55 -1.48
CA LYS A 115 9.15 -24.97 -2.69
C LYS A 115 9.00 -23.45 -2.78
N LEU A 116 8.33 -22.80 -1.84
CA LEU A 116 8.05 -21.36 -1.91
C LEU A 116 9.33 -20.52 -1.98
N GLU A 117 10.33 -20.82 -1.15
CA GLU A 117 11.56 -20.04 -1.14
C GLU A 117 12.27 -20.08 -2.49
N SER A 118 12.51 -21.28 -3.03
CA SER A 118 13.18 -21.43 -4.32
C SER A 118 12.34 -20.85 -5.46
N PHE A 119 11.01 -20.99 -5.40
CA PHE A 119 10.09 -20.37 -6.34
C PHE A 119 10.22 -18.85 -6.36
N PHE A 120 10.09 -18.17 -5.21
CA PHE A 120 10.15 -16.71 -5.16
C PHE A 120 11.53 -16.17 -5.55
N ARG A 121 12.61 -16.83 -5.13
CA ARG A 121 13.98 -16.47 -5.55
C ARG A 121 14.12 -16.48 -7.07
N GLN A 122 13.65 -17.54 -7.73
CA GLN A 122 13.70 -17.65 -9.19
C GLN A 122 12.75 -16.65 -9.85
N ASN A 123 11.48 -16.61 -9.43
CA ASN A 123 10.46 -15.77 -10.02
C ASN A 123 10.82 -14.28 -9.95
N MET A 124 11.24 -13.78 -8.79
CA MET A 124 11.65 -12.39 -8.64
C MET A 124 12.92 -12.08 -9.45
N THR A 125 13.86 -13.04 -9.57
CA THR A 125 15.02 -12.90 -10.47
C THR A 125 14.59 -12.76 -11.93
N ASP A 126 13.61 -13.55 -12.37
CA ASP A 126 13.09 -13.51 -13.73
C ASP A 126 12.42 -12.16 -14.06
N TYR A 127 11.69 -11.57 -13.09
CA TYR A 127 11.14 -10.21 -13.20
C TYR A 127 12.22 -9.11 -13.14
N GLY A 128 13.43 -9.44 -12.68
CA GLY A 128 14.57 -8.53 -12.65
C GLY A 128 14.92 -7.96 -11.29
N PHE A 129 14.31 -8.41 -10.18
CA PHE A 129 14.79 -8.12 -8.82
C PHE A 129 16.13 -8.80 -8.55
N LYS A 130 16.94 -8.24 -7.64
CA LYS A 130 18.28 -8.77 -7.33
C LYS A 130 18.70 -8.55 -5.88
N GLY A 131 19.56 -9.44 -5.38
CA GLY A 131 20.28 -9.27 -4.12
C GLY A 131 19.35 -8.96 -2.95
N ARG A 132 19.59 -7.83 -2.26
CA ARG A 132 18.85 -7.43 -1.05
C ARG A 132 17.33 -7.37 -1.27
N GLU A 133 16.85 -6.96 -2.44
CA GLU A 133 15.41 -6.88 -2.72
C GLU A 133 14.73 -8.25 -2.55
N ILE A 134 15.40 -9.31 -3.02
CA ILE A 134 14.93 -10.69 -2.91
C ILE A 134 15.13 -11.21 -1.48
N GLU A 135 16.29 -10.96 -0.87
CA GLU A 135 16.53 -11.42 0.51
C GLU A 135 15.53 -10.81 1.50
N ASP A 136 15.24 -9.52 1.39
CA ASP A 136 14.26 -8.83 2.24
C ASP A 136 12.85 -9.43 2.05
N PHE A 137 12.47 -9.77 0.81
CA PHE A 137 11.20 -10.45 0.53
C PHE A 137 11.17 -11.84 1.18
N ILE A 138 12.23 -12.63 0.97
CA ILE A 138 12.31 -14.01 1.45
C ILE A 138 12.31 -14.07 2.99
N GLU A 139 13.14 -13.25 3.64
CA GLU A 139 13.25 -13.17 5.09
C GLU A 139 11.91 -12.81 5.73
N TYR A 140 11.15 -11.91 5.10
CA TYR A 140 9.85 -11.51 5.62
C TYR A 140 8.75 -12.52 5.30
N TRP A 141 8.56 -12.90 4.04
CA TRP A 141 7.37 -13.62 3.61
C TRP A 141 7.45 -15.13 3.82
N ILE A 142 8.58 -15.78 3.57
CA ILE A 142 8.65 -17.25 3.64
C ILE A 142 8.28 -17.80 5.02
N PRO A 143 8.78 -17.25 6.15
CA PRO A 143 8.38 -17.73 7.47
C PRO A 143 6.89 -17.52 7.79
N ARG A 144 6.19 -16.66 7.05
CA ARG A 144 4.77 -16.32 7.22
C ARG A 144 3.84 -17.08 6.29
N LEU A 145 4.38 -17.78 5.30
CA LEU A 145 3.62 -18.59 4.35
C LEU A 145 3.78 -20.07 4.68
N ASN A 146 3.37 -20.48 5.89
CA ASN A 146 3.54 -21.86 6.39
C ASN A 146 2.27 -22.53 6.93
N ASP A 147 1.11 -21.86 6.90
CA ASP A 147 -0.15 -22.38 7.44
C ASP A 147 -0.84 -23.42 6.54
N TYR A 148 -0.45 -23.48 5.26
CA TYR A 148 -1.06 -24.34 4.25
C TYR A 148 -0.04 -25.27 3.60
N THR A 149 -0.50 -26.34 2.95
CA THR A 149 0.37 -27.25 2.20
C THR A 149 0.80 -26.69 0.84
N SER A 150 0.02 -25.76 0.29
CA SER A 150 0.30 -25.09 -0.97
C SER A 150 -0.27 -23.68 -1.02
N TYR A 151 0.26 -22.86 -1.92
CA TYR A 151 -0.20 -21.50 -2.18
C TYR A 151 -0.39 -21.25 -3.67
N SER A 152 -1.46 -20.55 -4.01
CA SER A 152 -1.66 -19.95 -5.32
C SER A 152 -1.08 -18.54 -5.30
N ILE A 153 -0.17 -18.24 -6.23
CA ILE A 153 0.58 -16.99 -6.31
C ILE A 153 0.18 -16.28 -7.61
N TYR A 154 -0.44 -15.10 -7.50
CA TYR A 154 -0.95 -14.34 -8.64
C TYR A 154 -0.20 -13.01 -8.77
N PRO A 155 0.62 -12.81 -9.82
CA PRO A 155 1.39 -11.58 -9.97
C PRO A 155 0.50 -10.43 -10.43
N GLN A 156 0.72 -9.26 -9.86
CA GLN A 156 0.14 -7.98 -10.27
C GLN A 156 1.29 -7.14 -10.84
N THR A 157 1.31 -6.95 -12.15
CA THR A 157 2.33 -6.15 -12.83
C THR A 157 2.03 -4.67 -12.68
N GLN A 158 3.00 -3.82 -13.02
CA GLN A 158 2.88 -2.37 -12.93
C GLN A 158 1.57 -1.80 -13.50
N SER A 159 1.10 -2.26 -14.67
CA SER A 159 -0.14 -1.77 -15.26
C SER A 159 -1.36 -2.02 -14.39
N LEU A 160 -1.43 -3.17 -13.71
CA LEU A 160 -2.51 -3.49 -12.77
C LEU A 160 -2.37 -2.70 -11.47
N ILE A 161 -1.14 -2.54 -10.98
CA ILE A 161 -0.89 -1.79 -9.74
C ILE A 161 -1.25 -0.31 -9.91
N GLU A 162 -0.93 0.31 -11.05
CA GLU A 162 -1.20 1.72 -11.33
C GLU A 162 -2.68 2.10 -11.35
N GLU A 163 -3.58 1.14 -11.58
CA GLU A 163 -5.02 1.34 -11.48
C GLU A 163 -5.45 1.60 -10.02
N VAL A 164 -4.77 0.98 -9.05
CA VAL A 164 -5.16 1.00 -7.62
C VAL A 164 -4.30 1.95 -6.80
N ILE A 165 -2.99 1.93 -7.02
CA ILE A 165 -2.02 2.75 -6.31
C ILE A 165 -0.89 3.24 -7.24
N GLN A 166 -0.83 4.55 -7.38
CA GLN A 166 0.19 5.24 -8.17
C GLN A 166 1.36 5.63 -7.29
N LEU A 167 2.57 5.54 -7.85
CA LEU A 167 3.83 5.89 -7.21
C LEU A 167 4.48 7.05 -7.97
N ASP A 168 4.43 8.24 -7.39
CA ASP A 168 4.89 9.48 -8.02
C ASP A 168 6.23 9.95 -7.45
N PHE A 169 7.21 10.15 -8.33
CA PHE A 169 8.50 10.75 -7.99
C PHE A 169 8.58 12.19 -8.50
N SER A 170 9.11 13.12 -7.70
CA SER A 170 9.36 14.50 -8.14
C SER A 170 10.36 14.61 -9.29
N LYS A 171 11.22 13.60 -9.44
CA LYS A 171 12.06 13.38 -10.62
C LYS A 171 11.83 11.93 -11.02
N GLN A 172 11.36 11.70 -12.25
CA GLN A 172 10.93 10.36 -12.66
C GLN A 172 12.14 9.46 -12.93
N PRO A 173 12.16 8.23 -12.40
CA PRO A 173 13.10 7.21 -12.84
C PRO A 173 12.84 6.86 -14.32
N GLU A 174 13.90 6.48 -15.02
CA GLU A 174 13.85 6.01 -16.41
C GLU A 174 13.18 4.64 -16.52
N ASN A 175 13.35 3.80 -15.49
CA ASN A 175 12.80 2.46 -15.42
C ASN A 175 12.20 2.21 -14.04
N ILE A 176 11.00 1.64 -13.98
CA ILE A 176 10.36 1.20 -12.73
C ILE A 176 9.97 -0.27 -12.88
N LEU A 177 10.30 -1.08 -11.88
CA LEU A 177 9.79 -2.45 -11.74
C LEU A 177 8.82 -2.45 -10.58
N ARG A 178 7.53 -2.70 -10.83
CA ARG A 178 6.53 -2.88 -9.77
C ARG A 178 5.90 -4.26 -9.90
N LEU A 179 5.94 -5.03 -8.81
CA LEU A 179 5.37 -6.37 -8.79
C LEU A 179 4.76 -6.68 -7.43
N PHE A 180 3.44 -6.79 -7.37
CA PHE A 180 2.76 -7.33 -6.20
C PHE A 180 2.36 -8.78 -6.42
N TYR A 181 2.09 -9.49 -5.34
CA TYR A 181 1.52 -10.82 -5.39
C TYR A 181 0.24 -10.87 -4.57
N VAL A 182 -0.86 -11.35 -5.15
CA VAL A 182 -1.94 -11.93 -4.33
C VAL A 182 -1.49 -13.34 -3.98
N VAL A 183 -1.58 -13.70 -2.69
CA VAL A 183 -1.13 -14.99 -2.18
C VAL A 183 -2.27 -15.66 -1.44
N GLU A 184 -2.71 -16.83 -1.92
CA GLU A 184 -3.83 -17.57 -1.34
C GLU A 184 -3.39 -18.98 -0.91
N GLY A 185 -3.53 -19.29 0.38
CA GLY A 185 -3.21 -20.60 0.93
C GLY A 185 -4.30 -21.65 0.72
N SER A 186 -3.90 -22.89 0.45
CA SER A 186 -4.83 -24.02 0.28
C SER A 186 -4.24 -25.34 0.78
N ASN A 187 -5.06 -26.11 1.48
CA ASN A 187 -4.78 -27.51 1.84
C ASN A 187 -5.35 -28.53 0.83
N GLN A 188 -5.97 -28.03 -0.24
CA GLN A 188 -6.57 -28.83 -1.30
C GLN A 188 -5.76 -28.67 -2.60
N LEU A 189 -5.79 -29.72 -3.42
CA LEU A 189 -5.28 -29.65 -4.79
C LEU A 189 -6.05 -28.58 -5.57
N LYS A 190 -5.31 -27.63 -6.14
CA LYS A 190 -5.84 -26.56 -6.99
C LYS A 190 -5.65 -26.94 -8.46
N ASP A 191 -6.59 -26.50 -9.29
CA ASP A 191 -6.46 -26.63 -10.74
C ASP A 191 -5.22 -25.88 -11.25
N ASN A 192 -4.66 -26.36 -12.35
CA ASN A 192 -3.52 -25.69 -12.98
C ASN A 192 -3.90 -24.28 -13.44
N LEU A 193 -3.12 -23.29 -13.00
CA LEU A 193 -3.27 -21.90 -13.43
C LEU A 193 -2.54 -21.69 -14.76
N THR A 194 -3.03 -20.73 -15.55
CA THR A 194 -2.30 -20.23 -16.71
C THR A 194 -1.01 -19.56 -16.23
N ILE A 195 0.13 -20.01 -16.77
CA ILE A 195 1.44 -19.46 -16.42
C ILE A 195 1.56 -18.05 -17.03
N PRO A 196 1.87 -17.02 -16.22
CA PRO A 196 2.04 -15.65 -16.69
C PRO A 196 3.29 -15.49 -17.56
N THR A 197 3.24 -14.55 -18.51
CA THR A 197 4.43 -14.08 -19.23
C THR A 197 5.20 -13.09 -18.36
N ILE A 198 6.52 -13.20 -18.34
CA ILE A 198 7.41 -12.31 -17.57
C ILE A 198 8.18 -11.44 -18.55
N ASP A 199 7.95 -10.12 -18.45
CA ASP A 199 8.72 -9.15 -19.22
C ASP A 199 10.05 -8.86 -18.53
N SER A 200 11.10 -8.64 -19.34
CA SER A 200 12.43 -8.33 -18.79
C SER A 200 12.52 -6.88 -18.34
N PHE A 201 13.12 -6.66 -17.16
CA PHE A 201 13.39 -5.34 -16.61
C PHE A 201 14.85 -4.91 -16.81
N LYS A 202 15.05 -3.65 -17.21
CA LYS A 202 16.39 -3.05 -17.39
C LYS A 202 16.81 -2.29 -16.14
N ARG A 203 17.94 -2.68 -15.55
CA ARG A 203 18.55 -2.02 -14.39
C ARG A 203 19.63 -1.03 -14.83
N GLU A 204 19.23 -0.05 -15.64
CA GLU A 204 20.10 0.96 -16.25
C GLU A 204 19.56 2.36 -15.93
N GLY A 205 20.45 3.37 -15.91
CA GLY A 205 20.09 4.75 -15.59
C GLY A 205 19.60 4.91 -14.14
N TYR A 206 18.79 5.94 -13.90
CA TYR A 206 18.03 6.05 -12.66
C TYR A 206 16.81 5.11 -12.72
N PHE A 207 16.74 4.13 -11.82
CA PHE A 207 15.62 3.21 -11.75
C PHE A 207 15.09 3.02 -10.32
N ALA A 208 13.87 2.48 -10.21
CA ALA A 208 13.27 2.09 -8.94
C ALA A 208 12.65 0.69 -9.05
N THR A 209 12.60 -0.03 -7.93
CA THR A 209 11.91 -1.32 -7.85
C THR A 209 10.97 -1.31 -6.65
N GLU A 210 9.85 -2.00 -6.77
CA GLU A 210 8.85 -2.12 -5.73
C GLU A 210 8.25 -3.52 -5.77
N TRP A 211 8.25 -4.19 -4.63
CA TRP A 211 7.45 -5.39 -4.44
C TRP A 211 6.52 -5.24 -3.25
N GLY A 212 5.43 -6.00 -3.24
CA GLY A 212 4.43 -6.02 -2.18
C GLY A 212 3.60 -7.29 -2.22
N VAL A 213 2.84 -7.57 -1.16
CA VAL A 213 1.94 -8.73 -1.11
C VAL A 213 0.56 -8.28 -0.67
N ILE A 214 -0.44 -8.62 -1.47
CA ILE A 214 -1.86 -8.53 -1.13
C ILE A 214 -2.23 -9.84 -0.48
N ASN A 215 -2.73 -9.76 0.75
CA ASN A 215 -3.05 -10.96 1.49
C ASN A 215 -4.20 -10.76 2.46
N ASP A 216 -5.14 -11.71 2.43
CA ASP A 216 -6.27 -11.79 3.35
C ASP A 216 -5.98 -12.72 4.55
N LEU A 217 -4.78 -13.33 4.63
CA LEU A 217 -4.31 -14.11 5.79
C LEU A 217 -4.31 -13.28 7.09
#